data_AF-A0A543HHA9-F1
#
_entry.id   AF-A0A543HHA9-F1
#
_cell.length_a   1.000
_cell.length_b   1.000
_cell.length_c   1.000
_cell.angle_alpha   90.00
_cell.angle_beta   90.00
_cell.angle_gamma   90.00
#
_symmetry.space_group_name_H-M   'P 1'
#
loop_
_entity.id
_entity.type
_entity.pdbx_description
1 polymer ?
#
loop_
_entity_poly.entity_id
_entity_poly.type
_entity_poly.pdbx_seq_one_letter_code
_entity_poly.pdbx_strand_id
1 'polypeptide(L)'
;MANEDNDHALVIGDLRKDATSWEDISAALNKALIIINGLDLPYATFDGITHLLGATDAYAAAHSQMADFLKGGVTQTTDIAAKLRATADNMVATDEAAAG
;
A
#
# COMPACT_ATOMS: atom_id res chain seq x y z
N MET A 1 13.78 -2.69 -35.41
CA MET A 1 13.24 -4.07 -35.27
C MET A 1 13.92 -4.78 -34.12
N ALA A 2 15.06 -5.48 -34.24
CA ALA A 2 15.62 -6.26 -33.10
C ALA A 2 15.99 -5.47 -31.81
N ASN A 3 16.23 -4.16 -31.91
CA ASN A 3 16.59 -3.33 -30.75
C ASN A 3 15.35 -2.77 -30.00
N GLU A 4 14.25 -2.52 -30.72
CA GLU A 4 13.01 -1.97 -30.16
C GLU A 4 12.22 -3.06 -29.39
N ASP A 5 12.24 -4.30 -29.89
CA ASP A 5 11.62 -5.45 -29.22
C ASP A 5 12.28 -5.73 -27.86
N ASN A 6 13.60 -5.49 -27.77
CA ASN A 6 14.36 -5.66 -26.52
C ASN A 6 14.04 -4.54 -25.51
N ASP A 7 13.99 -3.29 -25.97
CA ASP A 7 13.64 -2.14 -25.12
C ASP A 7 12.19 -2.25 -24.60
N HIS A 8 11.26 -2.76 -25.42
CA HIS A 8 9.88 -2.98 -25.04
C HIS A 8 9.73 -4.06 -23.95
N ALA A 9 10.43 -5.19 -24.10
CA ALA A 9 10.45 -6.26 -23.09
C ALA A 9 11.05 -5.79 -21.76
N LEU A 10 12.06 -4.92 -21.79
CA LEU A 10 12.65 -4.32 -20.59
C LEU A 10 11.64 -3.44 -19.84
N VAL A 11 10.90 -2.58 -20.53
CA VAL A 11 9.87 -1.73 -19.91
C VAL A 11 8.77 -2.56 -19.25
N ILE A 12 8.30 -3.62 -19.91
CA ILE A 12 7.32 -4.56 -19.33
C ILE A 12 7.86 -5.21 -18.06
N GLY A 13 9.13 -5.62 -18.09
CA GLY A 13 9.82 -6.19 -16.93
C GLY A 13 9.88 -5.22 -15.75
N ASP A 14 10.26 -3.97 -16.01
CA ASP A 14 10.35 -2.92 -15.00
C ASP A 14 8.98 -2.57 -14.39
N LEU A 15 7.92 -2.46 -15.21
CA LEU A 15 6.56 -2.23 -14.72
C LEU A 15 6.09 -3.33 -13.76
N ARG A 16 6.39 -4.59 -14.08
CA ARG A 16 6.04 -5.75 -13.23
C ARG A 16 6.86 -5.79 -11.94
N LYS A 17 8.13 -5.41 -12.02
CA LYS A 17 9.02 -5.29 -10.84
C LYS A 17 8.55 -4.18 -9.91
N ASP A 18 8.19 -3.02 -10.46
CA ASP A 18 7.65 -1.91 -9.69
C ASP A 18 6.31 -2.27 -9.06
N ALA A 19 5.42 -2.95 -9.81
CA ALA A 19 4.16 -3.46 -9.26
C ALA A 19 4.37 -4.38 -8.04
N THR A 20 5.37 -5.26 -8.11
CA THR A 20 5.75 -6.14 -6.99
C THR A 20 6.24 -5.34 -5.79
N SER A 21 7.07 -4.32 -6.04
CA SER A 21 7.57 -3.43 -4.98
C SER A 21 6.43 -2.68 -4.27
N TRP A 22 5.40 -2.25 -5.02
CA TRP A 22 4.21 -1.62 -4.45
C TRP A 22 3.37 -2.58 -3.60
N GLU A 23 3.30 -3.86 -3.97
CA GLU A 23 2.66 -4.88 -3.13
C GLU A 23 3.43 -5.17 -1.84
N ASP A 24 4.76 -5.18 -1.90
CA ASP A 24 5.59 -5.34 -0.71
C ASP A 24 5.36 -4.19 0.27
N ILE A 25 5.23 -2.95 -0.23
CA ILE A 25 4.85 -1.78 0.56
C ILE A 25 3.45 -1.96 1.16
N SER A 26 2.46 -2.39 0.36
CA SER A 26 1.10 -2.69 0.83
C SER A 26 1.11 -3.71 1.97
N ALA A 27 1.88 -4.79 1.83
CA ALA A 27 2.03 -5.82 2.85
C ALA A 27 2.69 -5.27 4.13
N ALA A 28 3.68 -4.39 4.02
CA ALA A 28 4.30 -3.73 5.17
C ALA A 28 3.31 -2.81 5.90
N LEU A 29 2.52 -2.02 5.18
CA LEU A 29 1.48 -1.17 5.75
C LEU A 29 0.39 -1.98 6.45
N ASN A 30 -0.02 -3.11 5.86
CA ASN A 30 -0.99 -4.00 6.47
C ASN A 30 -0.46 -4.64 7.76
N LYS A 31 0.83 -5.03 7.80
CA LYS A 31 1.49 -5.48 9.03
C LYS A 31 1.48 -4.39 10.11
N ALA A 32 1.80 -3.16 9.73
CA ALA A 32 1.75 -2.03 10.66
C ALA A 32 0.32 -1.80 11.20
N LEU A 33 -0.70 -1.92 10.35
CA LEU A 33 -2.10 -1.79 10.75
C LEU A 33 -2.50 -2.85 11.78
N ILE A 34 -2.07 -4.10 11.59
CA ILE A 34 -2.29 -5.19 12.56
C ILE A 34 -1.64 -4.85 13.90
N ILE A 35 -0.40 -4.34 13.89
CA ILE A 35 0.30 -3.94 15.12
C ILE A 35 -0.49 -2.84 15.84
N ILE A 36 -0.90 -1.78 15.13
CA ILE A 36 -1.65 -0.67 15.72
C ILE A 36 -2.98 -1.14 16.29
N ASN A 37 -3.73 -1.96 15.57
CA ASN A 37 -4.98 -2.52 16.10
C ASN A 37 -4.79 -3.38 17.35
N GLY A 38 -3.58 -3.91 17.57
CA GLY A 38 -3.20 -4.59 18.81
C GLY A 38 -2.65 -3.68 19.91
N LEU A 39 -2.37 -2.40 19.61
CA LEU A 39 -2.03 -1.41 20.63
C LEU A 39 -3.31 -1.01 21.35
N ASP A 40 -3.50 -1.57 22.55
CA ASP A 40 -4.52 -1.14 23.49
C ASP A 40 -3.81 -0.58 24.72
N LEU A 41 -4.05 0.69 25.05
CA LEU A 41 -3.70 1.23 26.36
C LEU A 41 -4.92 1.02 27.25
N PRO A 42 -4.84 0.11 28.24
CA PRO A 42 -5.96 -0.16 29.11
C PRO A 42 -6.48 1.13 29.73
N TYR A 43 -7.81 1.28 29.82
CA TYR A 43 -8.44 2.44 30.45
C TYR A 43 -7.90 2.69 31.88
N ALA A 44 -7.55 1.62 32.61
CA ALA A 44 -6.97 1.69 33.95
C ALA A 44 -5.54 2.27 33.99
N THR A 45 -4.88 2.44 32.84
CA THR A 45 -3.55 3.07 32.73
C THR A 45 -3.64 4.59 32.66
N PHE A 46 -4.80 5.13 32.28
CA PHE A 46 -5.12 6.54 32.43
C PHE A 46 -5.69 6.75 33.83
N ASP A 47 -4.92 7.35 34.72
CA ASP A 47 -5.42 7.75 36.04
C ASP A 47 -6.58 8.77 35.91
N GLY A 48 -7.30 9.01 37.02
CA GLY A 48 -8.46 9.91 37.01
C GLY A 48 -8.13 11.34 36.55
N ILE A 49 -6.89 11.79 36.68
CA ILE A 49 -6.43 13.13 36.26
C ILE A 49 -6.19 13.17 34.75
N THR A 50 -5.49 12.19 34.19
CA THR A 50 -5.21 12.08 32.76
C THR A 50 -6.49 11.87 31.95
N HIS A 51 -7.48 11.17 32.50
CA HIS A 51 -8.81 11.10 31.91
C HIS A 51 -9.50 12.48 31.90
N LEU A 52 -9.48 13.20 33.03
CA LEU A 52 -10.08 14.53 33.16
C LEU A 52 -9.41 15.59 32.26
N LEU A 53 -8.14 15.37 31.92
CA LEU A 53 -7.37 16.18 30.96
C LEU A 53 -7.57 15.77 29.49
N GLY A 54 -8.40 14.76 29.22
CA GLY A 54 -8.73 14.32 27.86
C GLY A 54 -7.66 13.44 27.19
N ALA A 55 -6.71 12.89 27.95
CA ALA A 55 -5.64 12.06 27.38
C ALA A 55 -6.15 10.76 26.74
N THR A 56 -7.22 10.18 27.30
CA THR A 56 -7.88 8.99 26.74
C THR A 56 -8.44 9.28 25.35
N ASP A 57 -9.18 10.38 25.19
CA ASP A 57 -9.79 10.76 23.91
C ASP A 57 -8.73 11.14 22.87
N ALA A 58 -7.69 11.86 23.30
CA ALA A 58 -6.56 12.21 22.43
C ALA A 58 -5.81 10.96 21.93
N TYR A 59 -5.60 9.97 22.80
CA TYR A 59 -4.99 8.70 22.42
C TYR A 59 -5.87 7.92 21.44
N ALA A 60 -7.17 7.79 21.73
CA ALA A 60 -8.12 7.09 20.86
C ALA A 60 -8.22 7.76 19.48
N ALA A 61 -8.23 9.09 19.44
CA ALA A 61 -8.23 9.86 18.18
C ALA A 61 -6.94 9.63 17.38
N ALA A 62 -5.77 9.68 18.02
CA ALA A 62 -4.49 9.42 17.36
C ALA A 62 -4.40 7.98 16.83
N HIS A 63 -4.88 7.02 17.61
CA HIS A 63 -4.95 5.61 17.21
C HIS A 63 -5.83 5.41 15.98
N SER A 64 -7.06 5.93 16.01
CA SER A 64 -7.99 5.88 14.88
C SER A 64 -7.42 6.55 13.63
N GLN A 65 -6.83 7.75 13.78
CA GLN A 65 -6.26 8.50 12.67
C GLN A 65 -5.13 7.71 11.98
N MET A 66 -4.26 7.06 12.76
CA MET A 66 -3.17 6.26 12.20
C MET A 66 -3.69 4.97 11.54
N ALA A 67 -4.67 4.31 12.14
CA ALA A 67 -5.30 3.13 11.56
C ALA A 67 -5.93 3.46 10.18
N ASP A 68 -6.64 4.58 10.09
CA ASP A 68 -7.24 5.05 8.84
C ASP A 68 -6.17 5.39 7.79
N PHE A 69 -5.09 6.06 8.19
CA PHE A 69 -3.97 6.38 7.30
C PHE A 69 -3.34 5.11 6.71
N LEU A 70 -3.04 4.12 7.55
CA LEU A 70 -2.43 2.85 7.09
C LEU A 70 -3.38 2.08 6.16
N LYS A 71 -4.67 2.01 6.51
CA LYS A 71 -5.69 1.36 5.68
C LYS A 71 -5.84 2.06 4.31
N GLY A 72 -5.80 3.39 4.29
CA GLY A 72 -5.76 4.17 3.05
C GLY A 72 -4.52 3.86 2.22
N GLY A 73 -3.35 3.78 2.87
CA GLY A 73 -2.08 3.43 2.22
C GLY A 73 -2.09 2.03 1.59
N VAL A 74 -2.60 1.01 2.29
CA VAL A 74 -2.77 -0.35 1.74
C VAL A 74 -3.63 -0.33 0.47
N THR A 75 -4.73 0.42 0.50
CA THR A 75 -5.64 0.51 -0.65
C THR A 75 -4.96 1.17 -1.85
N GLN A 76 -4.30 2.32 -1.63
CA GLN A 76 -3.66 3.09 -2.70
C GLN A 76 -2.47 2.35 -3.33
N THR A 77 -1.63 1.71 -2.51
CA THR A 77 -0.45 0.97 -2.98
C THR A 77 -0.85 -0.25 -3.79
N THR A 78 -1.91 -0.96 -3.39
CA THR A 78 -2.47 -2.09 -4.15
C THR A 78 -3.06 -1.65 -5.49
N ASP A 79 -3.76 -0.51 -5.54
CA ASP A 79 -4.31 0.06 -6.78
C ASP A 79 -3.19 0.47 -7.76
N ILE A 80 -2.10 1.06 -7.28
CA ILE A 80 -0.93 1.37 -8.10
C ILE A 80 -0.32 0.11 -8.70
N ALA A 81 -0.10 -0.93 -7.88
CA ALA A 81 0.42 -2.21 -8.35
C ALA A 81 -0.47 -2.82 -9.46
N ALA A 82 -1.79 -2.79 -9.27
CA ALA A 82 -2.75 -3.30 -10.25
C ALA A 82 -2.67 -2.52 -11.58
N LYS A 83 -2.58 -1.19 -11.53
CA LYS A 83 -2.46 -0.33 -12.72
C LYS A 83 -1.16 -0.58 -13.49
N LEU A 84 -0.04 -0.78 -12.79
CA LEU A 84 1.24 -1.09 -13.43
C LEU A 84 1.19 -2.42 -14.17
N ARG A 85 0.57 -3.46 -13.57
CA ARG A 85 0.37 -4.75 -14.24
C ARG A 85 -0.55 -4.65 -15.44
N ALA A 86 -1.69 -3.96 -15.29
CA ALA A 86 -2.61 -3.75 -16.39
C ALA A 86 -1.93 -3.02 -17.57
N THR A 87 -1.06 -2.06 -17.27
CA THR A 87 -0.26 -1.37 -18.30
C THR A 87 0.69 -2.33 -19.00
N ALA A 88 1.43 -3.14 -18.25
CA ALA A 88 2.33 -4.15 -18.81
C ALA A 88 1.58 -5.17 -19.69
N ASP A 89 0.40 -5.62 -19.27
CA ASP A 89 -0.40 -6.60 -20.01
C ASP A 89 -1.00 -5.99 -21.29
N ASN A 90 -1.42 -4.72 -21.24
CA ASN A 90 -1.86 -3.98 -22.44
C ASN A 90 -0.73 -3.82 -23.47
N MET A 91 0.51 -3.61 -23.00
CA MET A 91 1.68 -3.53 -23.88
C MET A 91 1.94 -4.85 -24.59
N VAL A 92 1.90 -5.98 -23.86
CA VAL A 92 2.02 -7.33 -24.46
C VAL A 92 0.93 -7.58 -25.50
N ALA A 93 -0.33 -7.30 -25.16
CA ALA A 93 -1.45 -7.51 -26.08
C ALA A 93 -1.36 -6.66 -27.35
N THR A 94 -0.84 -5.43 -27.24
CA THR A 94 -0.64 -4.54 -28.39
C THR A 94 0.47 -5.05 -29.30
N ASP A 95 1.55 -5.58 -28.73
CA ASP A 95 2.68 -6.15 -29.46
C ASP A 95 2.27 -7.41 -30.23
N GLU A 96 1.55 -8.33 -29.58
CA GLU A 96 1.00 -9.53 -30.22
C GLU A 96 0.06 -9.19 -31.39
N ALA A 97 -0.74 -8.12 -31.26
CA ALA A 97 -1.61 -7.64 -32.33
C ALA A 97 -0.86 -6.98 -33.49
N ALA A 98 0.31 -6.38 -33.25
CA ALA A 98 1.14 -5.77 -34.29
C ALA A 98 1.99 -6.79 -35.06
N ALA A 99 2.28 -7.94 -34.45
CA ALA A 99 3.06 -9.02 -35.04
C ALA A 99 2.25 -9.98 -35.95
N GLY A 100 0.92 -9.91 -35.92
CA GLY A 100 -0.01 -10.71 -36.74
C GLY A 100 -0.53 -9.99 -37.97
#